data_AF-A0A373D6E9-F1
#
_entry.id   AF-A0A373D6E9-F1
#
_cell.length_a   1.000
_cell.length_b   1.000
_cell.length_c   1.000
_cell.angle_alpha   90.00
_cell.angle_beta   90.00
_cell.angle_gamma   90.00
#
_symmetry.space_group_name_H-M   'P 1'
#
loop_
_entity.id
_entity.type
_entity.pdbx_description
1 polymer ?
#
loop_
_entity_poly.entity_id
_entity_poly.type
_entity_poly.pdbx_seq_one_letter_code
_entity_poly.pdbx_strand_id
1 'polypeptide(L)'
;MEDKQEKAEKELFALYKKTKDPEIKKEITMQYLYIARTTATKLYDLYSTTMQMEDAVNEGVVAIIKGIDMYDPDKNIKFPLTLQRG
;
A
#
# COMPACT_ATOMS: atom_id res chain seq x y z
N MET A 1 -3.07 -21.86 2.62
CA MET A 1 -2.90 -21.38 1.22
C MET A 1 -2.38 -19.94 1.16
N GLU A 2 -2.20 -19.24 2.30
CA GLU A 2 -1.64 -17.89 2.39
C GLU A 2 -0.15 -17.75 1.97
N ASP A 3 0.62 -18.83 2.01
CA ASP A 3 2.08 -18.80 1.78
C ASP A 3 2.48 -18.40 0.33
N LYS A 4 1.67 -18.77 -0.66
CA LYS A 4 1.98 -18.48 -2.08
C LYS A 4 1.84 -17.01 -2.45
N GLN A 5 0.85 -16.34 -1.86
CA GLN A 5 0.57 -14.94 -2.19
C GLN A 5 1.58 -14.00 -1.53
N GLU A 6 1.97 -14.31 -0.29
CA GLU A 6 3.01 -13.53 0.42
C GLU A 6 4.38 -13.63 -0.26
N LYS A 7 4.69 -14.80 -0.85
CA LYS A 7 5.93 -15.01 -1.60
C LYS A 7 5.94 -14.21 -2.91
N ALA A 8 4.83 -14.23 -3.65
CA ALA A 8 4.68 -13.45 -4.88
C ALA A 8 4.75 -11.93 -4.62
N GLU A 9 4.14 -11.44 -3.52
CA GLU A 9 4.28 -10.03 -3.10
C GLU A 9 5.75 -9.69 -2.82
N LYS A 10 6.44 -10.48 -2.00
CA LYS A 10 7.86 -10.26 -1.67
C LYS A 10 8.75 -10.23 -2.92
N GLU A 11 8.49 -11.10 -3.90
CA GLU A 11 9.20 -11.10 -5.18
C GLU A 11 8.90 -9.85 -6.03
N LEU A 12 7.65 -9.39 -6.08
CA LEU A 12 7.26 -8.17 -6.81
C LEU A 12 7.96 -6.92 -6.23
N PHE A 13 7.97 -6.80 -4.90
CA PHE A 13 8.65 -5.70 -4.21
C PHE A 13 10.17 -5.77 -4.36
N ALA A 14 10.76 -6.97 -4.29
CA ALA A 14 12.18 -7.16 -4.53
C ALA A 14 12.57 -6.78 -5.97
N LEU A 15 11.72 -7.12 -6.94
CA LEU A 15 11.90 -6.75 -8.34
C LEU A 15 11.83 -5.23 -8.51
N TYR A 16 10.81 -4.56 -7.94
CA TYR A 16 10.73 -3.10 -7.93
C TYR A 16 11.96 -2.46 -7.28
N LYS A 17 12.45 -2.97 -6.16
CA LYS A 17 13.66 -2.42 -5.49
C LYS A 17 14.89 -2.51 -6.40
N LYS A 18 14.99 -3.58 -7.19
CA LYS A 18 16.13 -3.85 -8.08
C LYS A 18 16.05 -3.07 -9.39
N THR A 19 14.88 -2.99 -10.01
CA THR A 19 14.69 -2.34 -11.31
C THR A 19 14.30 -0.87 -11.19
N LYS A 20 13.72 -0.46 -10.06
CA LYS A 20 13.05 0.84 -9.84
C LYS A 20 12.03 1.16 -10.92
N ASP A 21 11.45 0.11 -11.52
CA ASP A 21 10.61 0.24 -12.69
C ASP A 21 9.24 0.85 -12.32
N PRO A 22 8.81 1.93 -13.02
CA PRO A 22 7.56 2.61 -12.72
C PRO A 22 6.32 1.77 -13.06
N GLU A 23 6.40 0.82 -13.98
CA GLU A 23 5.29 -0.09 -14.29
C GLU A 23 5.06 -1.06 -13.13
N ILE A 24 6.13 -1.62 -12.55
CA ILE A 24 6.02 -2.47 -11.36
C ILE A 24 5.45 -1.67 -10.18
N LYS A 25 5.91 -0.43 -9.99
CA LYS A 25 5.35 0.47 -8.98
C LYS A 25 3.85 0.67 -9.16
N LYS A 26 3.41 0.87 -10.40
CA LYS A 26 2.01 1.07 -10.76
C LYS A 26 1.20 -0.20 -10.53
N GLU A 27 1.74 -1.37 -10.87
CA GLU A 27 1.10 -2.67 -10.64
C GLU A 27 0.89 -2.94 -9.14
N ILE A 28 1.93 -2.74 -8.33
CA ILE A 28 1.84 -2.81 -6.87
C ILE A 28 0.78 -1.83 -6.36
N THR A 29 0.85 -0.56 -6.78
CA THR A 29 -0.12 0.47 -6.36
C THR A 29 -1.56 0.05 -6.68
N MET A 30 -1.81 -0.53 -7.86
CA MET A 30 -3.14 -1.02 -8.25
C MET A 30 -3.60 -2.23 -7.44
N GLN A 31 -2.71 -3.18 -7.12
CA GLN A 31 -3.03 -4.30 -6.22
C GLN A 31 -3.48 -3.81 -4.83
N TYR A 32 -2.80 -2.82 -4.27
CA TYR A 32 -3.13 -2.28 -2.96
C TYR A 32 -4.17 -1.15 -3.00
N LEU A 33 -4.57 -0.67 -4.17
CA LEU A 33 -5.56 0.40 -4.32
C LEU A 33 -6.90 0.02 -3.66
N TYR A 34 -7.30 -1.24 -3.78
CA TYR A 34 -8.48 -1.77 -3.11
C TYR A 34 -8.36 -1.70 -1.58
N ILE A 35 -7.16 -1.99 -1.05
CA ILE A 35 -6.86 -1.90 0.38
C ILE A 35 -6.87 -0.43 0.83
N ALA A 36 -6.30 0.50 0.06
CA ALA A 36 -6.41 1.94 0.34
C ALA A 36 -7.87 2.37 0.42
N ARG A 37 -8.69 2.01 -0.57
CA ARG A 37 -10.11 2.40 -0.59
C ARG A 37 -10.86 1.86 0.62
N THR A 38 -10.63 0.60 0.96
CA THR A 38 -11.27 -0.04 2.13
C THR A 38 -10.80 0.58 3.45
N THR A 39 -9.52 0.95 3.54
CA THR A 39 -8.93 1.60 4.73
C THR A 39 -9.41 3.04 4.85
N ALA A 40 -9.48 3.77 3.73
CA ALA A 40 -9.99 5.13 3.65
C ALA A 40 -11.49 5.18 4.00
N THR A 41 -12.30 4.21 3.55
CA THR A 41 -13.71 4.13 3.96
C THR A 41 -13.85 3.90 5.47
N LYS A 42 -13.03 3.03 6.06
CA LYS A 42 -13.02 2.81 7.53
C LYS A 42 -12.58 4.06 8.30
N LEU A 43 -11.56 4.77 7.81
CA LEU A 43 -11.09 6.03 8.39
C LEU A 43 -12.13 7.14 8.25
N TYR A 44 -12.78 7.25 7.10
CA TYR A 44 -13.85 8.22 6.85
C TYR A 44 -15.03 8.00 7.80
N ASP A 45 -15.42 6.75 8.04
CA ASP A 45 -16.48 6.40 9.00
C ASP A 45 -16.12 6.82 10.45
N LEU A 46 -14.82 6.87 10.77
CA LEU A 46 -14.28 7.31 12.06
C LEU A 46 -14.08 8.84 12.19
N TYR A 47 -13.81 9.54 11.08
CA TYR A 47 -13.42 10.97 11.05
C TYR A 47 -14.33 11.85 10.16
N SER A 48 -15.57 11.42 9.94
CA SER A 48 -16.49 11.97 8.93
C SER A 48 -16.80 13.48 9.07
N THR A 49 -16.44 14.10 10.19
CA THR A 49 -16.69 15.51 10.50
C THR A 49 -15.63 16.48 9.97
N THR A 50 -14.44 16.03 9.58
CA THR A 50 -13.33 16.95 9.20
C THR A 50 -12.65 16.64 7.86
N MET A 51 -12.88 15.48 7.25
CA MET A 51 -12.18 15.05 6.04
C MET A 51 -13.16 14.67 4.94
N GLN A 52 -13.02 15.22 3.73
CA GLN A 52 -13.83 14.78 2.59
C GLN A 52 -13.36 13.40 2.14
N MET A 53 -14.30 12.57 1.65
CA MET A 53 -13.98 11.21 1.22
C MET A 53 -12.92 11.19 0.10
N GLU A 54 -12.94 12.17 -0.81
CA GLU A 54 -11.94 12.30 -1.87
C GLU A 54 -10.53 12.56 -1.31
N ASP A 55 -10.41 13.40 -0.28
CA ASP A 55 -9.13 13.68 0.37
C ASP A 55 -8.59 12.44 1.09
N ALA A 56 -9.46 11.69 1.78
CA ALA A 56 -9.09 10.45 2.46
C ALA A 56 -8.57 9.37 1.49
N VAL A 57 -9.21 9.26 0.32
CA VAL A 57 -8.76 8.33 -0.73
C VAL A 57 -7.42 8.78 -1.32
N ASN A 58 -7.27 10.08 -1.63
CA ASN A 58 -6.02 10.62 -2.16
C ASN A 58 -4.85 10.44 -1.19
N GLU A 59 -5.07 10.73 0.10
CA GLU A 59 -4.11 10.47 1.18
C GLU A 59 -3.73 8.99 1.26
N GLY A 60 -4.71 8.09 1.18
CA GLY A 60 -4.46 6.64 1.16
C GLY A 60 -3.63 6.19 -0.03
N VAL A 61 -3.86 6.74 -1.22
CA VAL A 61 -3.06 6.45 -2.42
C VAL A 61 -1.62 6.97 -2.28
N VAL A 62 -1.45 8.20 -1.77
CA VAL A 62 -0.11 8.77 -1.52
C VAL A 62 0.64 7.95 -0.47
N ALA A 63 -0.04 7.52 0.59
CA ALA A 63 0.53 6.64 1.61
C ALA A 63 1.00 5.31 1.02
N ILE A 64 0.22 4.69 0.12
CA ILE A 64 0.65 3.48 -0.61
C ILE A 64 1.91 3.77 -1.43
N ILE A 65 1.89 4.81 -2.25
CA ILE A 65 3.01 5.15 -3.13
C ILE A 65 4.30 5.35 -2.34
N LYS A 66 4.23 6.12 -1.24
CA LYS A 66 5.37 6.32 -0.32
C LYS A 66 5.76 5.03 0.40
N GLY A 67 4.76 4.27 0.83
CA GLY A 67 4.93 2.96 1.45
C GLY A 67 5.71 2.03 0.55
N ILE A 68 5.44 1.99 -0.76
CA ILE A 68 6.16 1.15 -1.73
C ILE A 68 7.64 1.51 -1.78
N ASP A 69 7.98 2.80 -1.75
CA ASP A 69 9.37 3.27 -1.74
C ASP A 69 10.08 2.98 -0.41
N MET A 70 9.36 2.98 0.71
CA MET A 70 9.91 2.73 2.05
C MET A 70 9.83 1.26 2.48
N TYR A 71 9.11 0.43 1.74
CA TYR A 71 8.88 -0.96 2.09
C TYR A 71 10.16 -1.77 1.94
N ASP A 72 10.42 -2.57 2.97
CA ASP A 72 11.57 -3.44 3.00
C ASP A 72 11.10 -4.89 3.16
N PRO A 73 11.15 -5.72 2.10
CA PRO A 73 10.69 -7.10 2.17
C PRO A 73 11.50 -7.94 3.17
N ASP A 74 12.74 -7.54 3.47
CA ASP A 74 13.62 -8.19 4.45
C ASP A 74 13.17 -7.97 5.90
N LYS A 75 12.40 -6.90 6.19
CA LYS A 75 11.92 -6.63 7.55
C LYS A 75 10.80 -7.56 8.01
N ASN A 76 10.28 -8.43 7.12
CA ASN A 76 9.18 -9.36 7.39
C ASN A 76 7.94 -8.69 8.00
N ILE A 77 7.73 -7.41 7.70
CA ILE A 77 6.55 -6.65 8.06
C ILE A 77 5.62 -6.69 6.84
N LYS A 78 4.33 -6.94 7.05
CA LYS A 78 3.36 -6.91 5.95
C LYS A 78 3.19 -5.48 5.42
N PHE A 79 3.12 -5.32 4.10
CA PHE A 79 2.99 -4.01 3.45
C PHE A 79 1.85 -3.12 4.01
N PRO A 80 0.64 -3.63 4.27
CA PRO A 80 -0.43 -2.82 4.85
C PRO A 80 -0.11 -2.28 6.25
N LEU A 81 0.71 -3.00 7.02
CA LEU A 81 1.11 -2.61 8.37
C LEU A 81 2.19 -1.52 8.35
N THR A 82 3.02 -1.45 7.30
CA THR A 82 3.97 -0.33 7.11
C THR A 82 3.26 0.99 6.84
N LEU A 83 2.06 0.98 6.23
CA LEU A 83 1.29 2.19 5.95
C LEU A 83 0.74 2.87 7.21
N GLN A 84 0.56 2.13 8.32
CA GLN A 84 0.08 2.68 9.59
C GLN A 84 1.19 3.32 10.45
N ARG A 85 2.46 3.20 10.04
CA ARG A 85 3.63 3.65 10.80
C ARG A 85 4.40 4.80 10.15
N GLY A 86 4.00 5.23 8.94
CA GLY A 86 4.65 6.27 8.15
C GLY A 86 4.04 7.65 8.34
#